data_AF-A0A087A7G6-F1
#
_entry.id   AF-A0A087A7G6-F1
#
_cell.length_a   1.000
_cell.length_b   1.000
_cell.length_c   1.000
_cell.angle_alpha   90.00
_cell.angle_beta   90.00
_cell.angle_gamma   90.00
#
_symmetry.space_group_name_H-M   'P 1'
#
loop_
_entity.id
_entity.type
_entity.pdbx_description
1 polymer ?
#
loop_
_entity_poly.entity_id
_entity_poly.type
_entity_poly.pdbx_seq_one_letter_code
_entity_poly.pdbx_strand_id
1 'polypeptide(L)'
;MMGIMRGAYKVPSGKLVAVAIRFEGARIVDVRIDGDFFIDAPTDAMADALIADIEESLESVAEELVASETSETLVASIARAIARHPETRLVGCDAAAIATAFRRAIGRVDGRVGEQADERADGRGDERADGQGDGRAAGQSDGLPSDDGQTSDGRTSDGRLTAVHSHVGASQHVRSQSDVPQKPVDPSHEEDTEDAEFARRWARLLPELTLVHDIPRSAAEQMRIDEQWAREVADGTRRPTLRIWEWSGSCVVVGRFQSIPDEVHEDVARAEGIAVVRRSTGGGAMFIEPGNTITYSLYAPLWFVDGIDVAASYRLCDRWLVRALAGLGLDVRFAGLNDIASSHGKIGGAAQRRFPGAPRSSSRSGVSGQSGVPGQSGVPGQSRGPGAVLHHVTMAYDIDARKMDRVLNTSAEKMSDKAVRSAVKRVDPLKSQTGMTRGEIVDHLLDSLRGAVQ
;
A
#
# COMPACT_ATOMS: atom_id res chain seq x y z
N MET A 1 -24.95 -24.64 12.37
CA MET A 1 -23.94 -23.87 13.12
C MET A 1 -23.75 -22.55 12.37
N MET A 2 -23.91 -21.41 13.04
CA MET A 2 -23.51 -20.12 12.47
C MET A 2 -22.01 -19.99 12.64
N GLY A 3 -21.29 -19.63 11.59
CA GLY A 3 -19.84 -19.49 11.61
C GLY A 3 -19.39 -18.41 10.64
N ILE A 4 -18.35 -17.69 11.00
CA ILE A 4 -17.65 -16.76 10.11
C ILE A 4 -16.30 -17.40 9.77
N MET A 5 -16.03 -17.57 8.49
CA MET A 5 -14.71 -18.00 8.00
C MET A 5 -14.05 -16.86 7.26
N ARG A 6 -12.78 -16.63 7.55
CA ARG A 6 -11.99 -15.59 6.87
C ARG A 6 -10.78 -16.21 6.20
N GLY A 7 -10.56 -15.84 4.95
CA GLY A 7 -9.36 -16.17 4.19
C GLY A 7 -8.65 -14.88 3.78
N ALA A 8 -7.35 -14.81 3.97
CA ALA A 8 -6.54 -13.64 3.62
C ALA A 8 -5.47 -14.01 2.60
N TYR A 9 -5.10 -13.05 1.75
CA TYR A 9 -4.03 -13.17 0.79
C TYR A 9 -3.25 -11.85 0.71
N LYS A 10 -1.93 -11.95 0.78
CA LYS A 10 -1.02 -10.83 0.64
C LYS A 10 -0.41 -10.85 -0.75
N VAL A 11 -0.68 -9.82 -1.55
CA VAL A 11 -0.12 -9.70 -2.90
C VAL A 11 1.38 -9.35 -2.83
N PRO A 12 2.17 -9.63 -3.89
CA PRO A 12 3.60 -9.32 -3.91
C PRO A 12 3.95 -7.85 -3.65
N SER A 13 3.04 -6.92 -3.98
CA SER A 13 3.22 -5.48 -3.68
C SER A 13 3.17 -5.15 -2.17
N GLY A 14 2.84 -6.12 -1.32
CA GLY A 14 2.80 -6.02 0.13
C GLY A 14 1.42 -5.71 0.71
N LYS A 15 0.42 -5.47 -0.14
CA LYS A 15 -0.98 -5.22 0.26
C LYS A 15 -1.71 -6.53 0.57
N LEU A 16 -2.69 -6.47 1.46
CA LEU A 16 -3.50 -7.58 1.92
C LEU A 16 -4.96 -7.36 1.52
N VAL A 17 -5.56 -8.41 0.96
CA VAL A 17 -6.99 -8.55 0.78
C VAL A 17 -7.46 -9.80 1.52
N ALA A 18 -8.62 -9.72 2.13
CA ALA A 18 -9.27 -10.80 2.82
C ALA A 18 -10.73 -10.86 2.44
N VAL A 19 -11.29 -12.05 2.60
CA VAL A 19 -12.71 -12.31 2.38
C VAL A 19 -13.24 -13.04 3.61
N ALA A 20 -14.24 -12.45 4.25
CA ALA A 20 -15.00 -13.04 5.32
C ALA A 20 -16.32 -13.57 4.76
N ILE A 21 -16.69 -14.79 5.14
CA ILE A 21 -17.91 -15.47 4.70
C ILE A 21 -18.69 -15.87 5.94
N ARG A 22 -19.95 -15.45 6.02
CA ARG A 22 -20.88 -15.88 7.06
C ARG A 22 -21.75 -17.01 6.54
N PHE A 23 -21.84 -18.08 7.33
CA PHE A 23 -22.63 -19.27 7.03
C PHE A 23 -23.82 -19.41 7.97
N GLU A 24 -24.94 -19.87 7.41
CA GLU A 24 -26.09 -20.40 8.15
C GLU A 24 -26.35 -21.83 7.70
N GLY A 25 -25.79 -22.80 8.45
CA GLY A 25 -25.79 -24.19 8.01
C GLY A 25 -24.80 -24.38 6.86
N ALA A 26 -25.26 -24.92 5.73
CA ALA A 26 -24.46 -25.07 4.51
C ALA A 26 -24.58 -23.86 3.56
N ARG A 27 -25.44 -22.89 3.87
CA ARG A 27 -25.72 -21.74 3.01
C ARG A 27 -24.82 -20.56 3.39
N ILE A 28 -24.27 -19.91 2.38
CA ILE A 28 -23.57 -18.63 2.52
C ILE A 28 -24.62 -17.52 2.55
N VAL A 29 -24.52 -16.62 3.52
CA VAL A 29 -25.55 -15.60 3.78
C VAL A 29 -25.03 -14.17 3.78
N ASP A 30 -23.72 -13.99 3.72
CA ASP A 30 -23.04 -12.70 3.59
C ASP A 30 -21.57 -13.00 3.22
N VAL A 31 -21.06 -12.29 2.22
CA VAL A 31 -19.64 -12.26 1.87
C VAL A 31 -19.15 -10.82 1.98
N ARG A 32 -18.03 -10.63 2.68
CA ARG A 32 -17.41 -9.32 2.85
C ARG A 32 -15.97 -9.34 2.42
N ILE A 33 -15.57 -8.34 1.63
CA ILE A 33 -14.18 -8.13 1.30
C ILE A 33 -13.60 -7.02 2.18
N ASP A 34 -12.42 -7.27 2.73
CA ASP A 34 -11.72 -6.31 3.57
C ASP A 34 -10.21 -6.31 3.28
N GLY A 35 -9.52 -5.22 3.57
CA GLY A 35 -8.07 -5.17 3.34
C GLY A 35 -7.47 -3.79 3.38
N ASP A 36 -6.15 -3.73 3.18
CA ASP A 36 -5.37 -2.50 3.17
C ASP A 36 -5.20 -1.89 1.76
N PHE A 37 -6.03 -2.33 0.82
CA PHE A 37 -6.12 -1.78 -0.53
C PHE A 37 -6.72 -0.36 -0.54
N PHE A 38 -6.64 0.26 -1.71
CA PHE A 38 -7.25 1.56 -1.97
C PHE A 38 -8.25 1.43 -3.12
N ILE A 39 -9.24 2.30 -3.13
CA ILE A 39 -10.13 2.49 -4.27
C ILE A 39 -9.99 3.93 -4.73
N ASP A 40 -9.52 4.09 -5.95
CA ASP A 40 -9.52 5.37 -6.63
C ASP A 40 -10.83 5.50 -7.41
N ALA A 41 -11.76 6.28 -6.87
CA ALA A 41 -13.08 6.50 -7.44
C ALA A 41 -13.40 8.00 -7.50
N PRO A 42 -14.20 8.45 -8.49
CA PRO A 42 -14.72 9.81 -8.51
C PRO A 42 -15.64 10.12 -7.33
N THR A 43 -16.39 9.13 -6.82
CA THR A 43 -17.34 9.31 -5.71
C THR A 43 -17.32 8.11 -4.75
N ASP A 44 -17.79 8.32 -3.52
CA ASP A 44 -17.95 7.23 -2.54
C ASP A 44 -18.95 6.18 -3.02
N ALA A 45 -20.07 6.61 -3.59
CA ALA A 45 -21.08 5.70 -4.11
C ALA A 45 -20.52 4.76 -5.18
N MET A 46 -19.60 5.23 -6.03
CA MET A 46 -18.92 4.38 -7.02
C MET A 46 -17.91 3.42 -6.39
N ALA A 47 -17.19 3.85 -5.34
CA ALA A 47 -16.30 2.97 -4.60
C ALA A 47 -17.09 1.86 -3.87
N ASP A 48 -18.18 2.24 -3.22
CA ASP A 48 -19.03 1.33 -2.47
C ASP A 48 -19.78 0.36 -3.42
N ALA A 49 -20.23 0.85 -4.59
CA ALA A 49 -20.84 0.01 -5.63
C ALA A 49 -19.87 -1.02 -6.20
N LEU A 50 -18.59 -0.67 -6.40
CA LEU A 50 -17.56 -1.64 -6.80
C LEU A 50 -17.42 -2.77 -5.76
N ILE A 51 -17.35 -2.43 -4.47
CA ILE A 51 -17.26 -3.41 -3.39
C ILE A 51 -18.49 -4.31 -3.38
N ALA A 52 -19.69 -3.72 -3.41
CA ALA A 52 -20.94 -4.47 -3.40
C ALA A 52 -21.05 -5.44 -4.59
N ASP A 53 -20.64 -4.99 -5.78
CA ASP A 53 -20.65 -5.82 -6.99
C ASP A 53 -19.64 -6.98 -6.96
N ILE A 54 -18.51 -6.80 -6.28
CA ILE A 54 -17.56 -7.89 -6.03
C ILE A 54 -18.14 -8.86 -5.01
N GLU A 55 -18.70 -8.38 -3.90
CA GLU A 55 -19.31 -9.19 -2.85
C GLU A 55 -20.48 -10.03 -3.41
N GLU A 56 -21.39 -9.42 -4.19
CA GLU A 56 -22.48 -10.13 -4.87
C GLU A 56 -21.97 -11.17 -5.87
N SER A 57 -20.91 -10.83 -6.63
CA SER A 57 -20.28 -11.78 -7.55
C SER A 57 -19.73 -13.00 -6.80
N LEU A 58 -19.08 -12.79 -5.64
CA LEU A 58 -18.57 -13.86 -4.79
C LEU A 58 -19.70 -14.70 -4.18
N GLU A 59 -20.80 -14.08 -3.74
CA GLU A 59 -21.99 -14.79 -3.24
C GLU A 59 -22.61 -15.69 -4.32
N SER A 60 -22.75 -15.18 -5.55
CA SER A 60 -23.39 -15.91 -6.65
C SER A 60 -22.63 -17.18 -7.07
N VAL A 61 -21.29 -17.13 -7.02
CA VAL A 61 -20.43 -18.27 -7.38
C VAL A 61 -20.17 -19.19 -6.20
N ALA A 62 -20.49 -18.76 -4.97
CA ALA A 62 -20.21 -19.52 -3.77
C ALA A 62 -20.96 -20.85 -3.74
N GLU A 63 -22.22 -20.86 -4.17
CA GLU A 63 -23.05 -22.06 -4.26
C GLU A 63 -22.51 -23.06 -5.31
N GLU A 64 -21.98 -22.55 -6.43
CA GLU A 64 -21.41 -23.36 -7.52
C GLU A 64 -20.01 -23.92 -7.18
N LEU A 65 -19.20 -23.17 -6.43
CA LEU A 65 -17.83 -23.55 -6.06
C LEU A 65 -17.76 -24.63 -4.98
N VAL A 66 -18.79 -24.72 -4.12
CA VAL A 66 -18.96 -25.90 -3.24
C VAL A 66 -19.21 -27.17 -4.08
N ALA A 67 -19.67 -27.03 -5.32
CA ALA A 67 -19.98 -28.13 -6.23
C ALA A 67 -18.92 -28.41 -7.32
N SER A 68 -18.04 -27.46 -7.70
CA SER A 68 -16.97 -27.70 -8.69
C SER A 68 -15.72 -26.80 -8.54
N GLU A 69 -14.54 -27.37 -8.84
CA GLU A 69 -13.20 -26.84 -8.49
C GLU A 69 -12.52 -25.92 -9.54
N THR A 70 -13.21 -25.24 -10.47
CA THR A 70 -12.47 -24.47 -11.51
C THR A 70 -12.17 -23.02 -11.11
N SER A 71 -10.92 -22.78 -10.70
CA SER A 71 -10.39 -21.47 -10.27
C SER A 71 -10.50 -20.36 -11.32
N GLU A 72 -10.61 -20.69 -12.61
CA GLU A 72 -10.66 -19.73 -13.72
C GLU A 72 -12.01 -19.00 -13.79
N THR A 73 -13.12 -19.70 -13.54
CA THR A 73 -14.48 -19.13 -13.59
C THR A 73 -14.68 -18.07 -12.51
N LEU A 74 -14.16 -18.32 -11.30
CA LEU A 74 -14.21 -17.37 -10.17
C LEU A 74 -13.47 -16.07 -10.49
N VAL A 75 -12.23 -16.18 -10.96
CA VAL A 75 -11.41 -15.00 -11.32
C VAL A 75 -12.09 -14.21 -12.43
N ALA A 76 -12.62 -14.88 -13.46
CA ALA A 76 -13.36 -14.21 -14.54
C ALA A 76 -14.62 -13.51 -14.03
N SER A 77 -15.35 -14.10 -13.08
CA SER A 77 -16.55 -13.47 -12.49
C SER A 77 -16.22 -12.19 -11.72
N ILE A 78 -15.18 -12.22 -10.88
CA ILE A 78 -14.72 -11.04 -10.14
C ILE A 78 -14.17 -9.98 -11.10
N ALA A 79 -13.40 -10.39 -12.12
CA ALA A 79 -12.89 -9.46 -13.13
C ALA A 79 -14.02 -8.77 -13.91
N ARG A 80 -15.11 -9.49 -14.24
CA ARG A 80 -16.31 -8.89 -14.83
C ARG A 80 -17.00 -7.92 -13.89
N ALA A 81 -17.10 -8.23 -12.60
CA ALA A 81 -17.64 -7.31 -11.59
C ALA A 81 -16.82 -6.00 -11.52
N ILE A 82 -15.49 -6.10 -11.47
CA ILE A 82 -14.59 -4.94 -11.51
C ILE A 82 -14.77 -4.14 -12.82
N ALA A 83 -14.85 -4.82 -13.97
CA ALA A 83 -14.98 -4.18 -15.27
C ALA A 83 -16.29 -3.40 -15.47
N ARG A 84 -17.33 -3.63 -14.65
CA ARG A 84 -18.55 -2.82 -14.63
C ARG A 84 -18.32 -1.39 -14.13
N HIS A 85 -17.16 -1.12 -13.52
CA HIS A 85 -16.79 0.18 -12.96
C HIS A 85 -15.56 0.79 -13.67
N PRO A 86 -15.66 1.18 -14.95
CA PRO A 86 -14.51 1.62 -15.75
C PRO A 86 -13.83 2.90 -15.22
N GLU A 87 -14.53 3.69 -14.40
CA GLU A 87 -14.01 4.92 -13.79
C GLU A 87 -13.45 4.71 -12.38
N THR A 88 -13.58 3.51 -11.83
CA THR A 88 -13.11 3.15 -10.50
C THR A 88 -11.93 2.18 -10.60
N ARG A 89 -10.87 2.43 -9.84
CA ARG A 89 -9.69 1.57 -9.82
C ARG A 89 -9.45 0.99 -8.43
N LEU A 90 -9.49 -0.33 -8.33
CA LEU A 90 -8.98 -1.06 -7.18
C LEU A 90 -7.45 -1.09 -7.24
N VAL A 91 -6.79 -0.62 -6.19
CA VAL A 91 -5.34 -0.46 -6.15
C VAL A 91 -4.78 -1.25 -4.97
N GLY A 92 -3.84 -2.15 -5.26
CA GLY A 92 -3.22 -3.01 -4.26
C GLY A 92 -3.81 -4.43 -4.19
N CYS A 93 -4.87 -4.73 -4.94
CA CYS A 93 -5.31 -6.10 -5.16
C CYS A 93 -6.01 -6.22 -6.52
N ASP A 94 -6.17 -7.45 -6.99
CA ASP A 94 -6.81 -7.80 -8.25
C ASP A 94 -7.81 -8.96 -8.06
N ALA A 95 -8.49 -9.33 -9.15
CA ALA A 95 -9.46 -10.43 -9.14
C ALA A 95 -8.85 -11.77 -8.67
N ALA A 96 -7.59 -12.05 -9.02
CA ALA A 96 -6.91 -13.29 -8.64
C ALA A 96 -6.58 -13.33 -7.14
N ALA A 97 -6.18 -12.21 -6.57
CA ALA A 97 -5.94 -12.04 -5.14
C ALA A 97 -7.23 -12.24 -4.33
N ILE A 98 -8.33 -11.61 -4.76
CA ILE A 98 -9.65 -11.76 -4.13
C ILE A 98 -10.12 -13.21 -4.21
N ALA A 99 -10.02 -13.84 -5.39
CA ALA A 99 -10.37 -15.25 -5.58
C ALA A 99 -9.57 -16.18 -4.67
N THR A 100 -8.28 -15.92 -4.49
CA THR A 100 -7.40 -16.69 -3.59
C THR A 100 -7.84 -16.54 -2.14
N ALA A 101 -8.13 -15.33 -1.68
CA ALA A 101 -8.64 -15.07 -0.33
C ALA A 101 -10.00 -15.75 -0.09
N PHE A 102 -10.92 -15.66 -1.05
CA PHE A 102 -12.23 -16.32 -1.00
C PHE A 102 -12.10 -17.85 -0.90
N ARG A 103 -11.27 -18.47 -1.75
CA ARG A 103 -11.02 -19.91 -1.71
C ARG A 103 -10.42 -20.36 -0.37
N ARG A 104 -9.56 -19.56 0.24
CA ARG A 104 -9.01 -19.84 1.58
C ARG A 104 -10.09 -19.76 2.65
N ALA A 105 -11.07 -18.87 2.50
CA ALA A 105 -12.20 -18.79 3.41
C ALA A 105 -13.10 -20.04 3.28
N ILE A 106 -13.38 -20.49 2.05
CA ILE A 106 -14.18 -21.71 1.80
C ILE A 106 -13.43 -22.98 2.20
N GLY A 107 -12.16 -23.14 1.86
CA GLY A 107 -11.39 -24.36 2.15
C GLY A 107 -11.23 -24.67 3.65
N ARG A 108 -11.45 -23.67 4.52
CA ARG A 108 -11.54 -23.85 5.98
C ARG A 108 -12.87 -24.44 6.45
N VAL A 109 -13.91 -24.44 5.61
CA VAL A 109 -15.23 -25.07 5.86
C VAL A 109 -15.18 -26.59 5.64
N ASP A 110 -14.41 -27.06 4.66
CA ASP A 110 -14.36 -28.48 4.25
C ASP A 110 -13.35 -29.34 5.04
N GLY A 111 -12.72 -28.80 6.09
CA GLY A 111 -11.78 -29.57 6.92
C GLY A 111 -10.50 -30.03 6.20
N ARG A 112 -10.19 -29.50 5.00
CA ARG A 112 -8.98 -29.84 4.24
C ARG A 112 -7.80 -28.90 4.54
N VAL A 113 -7.54 -28.67 5.82
CA VAL A 113 -6.17 -28.42 6.28
C VAL A 113 -5.81 -29.59 7.18
N GLY A 114 -5.42 -30.69 6.54
CA GLY A 114 -4.73 -31.76 7.22
C GLY A 114 -3.38 -31.24 7.68
N GLU A 115 -3.12 -31.43 8.98
CA GLU A 115 -1.85 -31.94 9.50
C GLU A 115 -0.94 -32.50 8.39
N GLN A 116 -0.07 -31.67 7.86
CA GLN A 116 1.18 -32.07 7.20
C GLN A 116 2.26 -31.06 7.57
N ALA A 117 2.49 -30.92 8.88
CA ALA A 117 3.70 -30.30 9.42
C ALA A 117 3.90 -30.76 10.88
N ASP A 118 3.80 -32.06 11.15
CA ASP A 118 4.43 -32.69 12.33
C ASP A 118 4.14 -34.20 12.32
N GLU A 119 4.85 -34.96 11.47
CA GLU A 119 4.96 -36.43 11.65
C GLU A 119 6.03 -37.04 10.74
N ARG A 120 7.27 -36.53 10.77
CA ARG A 120 8.46 -37.30 10.36
C ARG A 120 9.71 -36.81 11.10
N ALA A 121 9.84 -37.19 12.37
CA ALA A 121 11.11 -37.62 12.97
C ALA A 121 10.92 -37.99 14.45
N ASP A 122 10.08 -38.98 14.75
CA ASP A 122 10.38 -39.83 15.91
C ASP A 122 9.83 -41.24 15.67
N GLY A 123 10.77 -42.11 15.30
CA GLY A 123 10.54 -43.51 15.02
C GLY A 123 11.85 -44.26 15.24
N ARG A 124 12.40 -44.20 16.46
CA ARG A 124 13.44 -45.12 16.90
C ARG A 124 12.80 -46.48 17.17
N GLY A 125 12.83 -47.34 16.15
CA GLY A 125 12.70 -48.78 16.29
C GLY A 125 14.06 -49.37 16.66
N ASP A 126 14.07 -50.07 17.78
CA ASP A 126 15.13 -50.93 18.30
C ASP A 126 15.42 -52.09 17.33
N GLU A 127 16.68 -52.30 16.94
CA GLU A 127 17.20 -53.63 16.56
C GLU A 127 18.74 -53.64 16.50
N ARG A 128 19.30 -54.09 17.62
CA ARG A 128 20.56 -54.82 17.86
C ARG A 128 21.45 -55.17 16.66
N ALA A 129 22.71 -54.78 16.74
CA ALA A 129 23.84 -55.62 16.32
C ALA A 129 25.10 -55.28 17.14
N ASP A 130 25.63 -56.31 17.79
CA ASP A 130 26.85 -56.36 18.58
C ASP A 130 28.10 -55.98 17.78
N GLY A 131 29.12 -55.42 18.44
CA GLY A 131 30.44 -55.27 17.81
C GLY A 131 31.42 -54.31 18.49
N GLN A 132 31.81 -54.61 19.72
CA GLN A 132 33.19 -54.60 20.24
C GLN A 132 34.23 -53.59 19.70
N GLY A 133 34.81 -52.79 20.60
CA GLY A 133 36.23 -52.38 20.48
C GLY A 133 36.56 -50.94 20.89
N ASP A 134 37.15 -50.79 22.09
CA ASP A 134 38.29 -49.95 22.48
C ASP A 134 38.69 -48.77 21.55
N GLY A 135 38.99 -47.54 21.97
CA GLY A 135 39.38 -46.97 23.24
C GLY A 135 40.31 -45.76 22.96
N ARG A 136 40.36 -44.81 23.91
CA ARG A 136 41.45 -43.81 24.16
C ARG A 136 41.68 -42.70 23.10
N ALA A 137 41.48 -41.43 23.49
CA ALA A 137 42.50 -40.45 23.95
C ALA A 137 43.09 -39.63 22.78
N ALA A 138 42.82 -38.32 22.68
CA ALA A 138 43.51 -37.19 23.33
C ALA A 138 44.66 -36.60 22.48
N GLY A 139 44.74 -35.26 22.45
CA GLY A 139 45.89 -34.44 22.02
C GLY A 139 45.69 -33.76 20.65
N GLN A 140 45.39 -32.46 20.56
CA GLN A 140 46.17 -31.23 20.84
C GLN A 140 47.29 -30.88 19.83
N SER A 141 47.39 -29.55 19.64
CA SER A 141 48.47 -28.71 19.07
C SER A 141 48.63 -28.75 17.55
N ASP A 142 48.33 -27.65 16.85
CA ASP A 142 49.02 -26.34 16.78
C ASP A 142 50.27 -26.39 15.89
N GLY A 143 50.35 -25.46 14.94
CA GLY A 143 51.61 -25.15 14.25
C GLY A 143 51.47 -24.71 12.79
N LEU A 144 51.24 -23.42 12.58
CA LEU A 144 51.82 -22.64 11.46
C LEU A 144 53.39 -22.67 11.58
N PRO A 145 54.23 -22.20 10.61
CA PRO A 145 53.94 -21.14 9.64
C PRO A 145 54.67 -21.17 8.26
N SER A 146 54.26 -20.22 7.40
CA SER A 146 54.98 -19.39 6.40
C SER A 146 56.24 -19.88 5.65
N ASP A 147 56.23 -19.69 4.32
CA ASP A 147 57.28 -18.99 3.51
C ASP A 147 56.73 -18.84 2.06
N ASP A 148 56.45 -17.63 1.56
CA ASP A 148 57.31 -16.71 0.76
C ASP A 148 57.67 -17.17 -0.65
N GLY A 149 57.53 -16.25 -1.62
CA GLY A 149 58.05 -16.41 -2.98
C GLY A 149 57.41 -15.53 -4.05
N GLN A 150 57.89 -14.29 -4.17
CA GLN A 150 57.54 -13.28 -5.17
C GLN A 150 57.99 -13.63 -6.61
N THR A 151 57.39 -12.94 -7.60
CA THR A 151 57.95 -12.13 -8.73
C THR A 151 57.05 -12.28 -9.98
N SER A 152 56.34 -11.26 -10.48
CA SER A 152 56.72 -10.10 -11.32
C SER A 152 56.18 -10.20 -12.76
N ASP A 153 55.61 -9.08 -13.21
CA ASP A 153 55.48 -8.54 -14.59
C ASP A 153 54.62 -9.20 -15.68
N GLY A 154 53.89 -8.33 -16.41
CA GLY A 154 53.54 -8.56 -17.82
C GLY A 154 52.15 -8.08 -18.26
N ARG A 155 52.10 -6.93 -18.96
CA ARG A 155 50.95 -6.44 -19.75
C ARG A 155 50.63 -7.40 -20.92
N THR A 156 49.36 -7.51 -21.34
CA THR A 156 48.79 -7.02 -22.62
C THR A 156 47.54 -7.80 -23.09
N SER A 157 46.61 -7.04 -23.69
CA SER A 157 45.75 -7.33 -24.86
C SER A 157 44.71 -8.47 -24.84
N ASP A 158 43.45 -8.04 -24.92
CA ASP A 158 42.52 -8.22 -26.06
C ASP A 158 42.47 -9.60 -26.75
N GLY A 159 41.28 -10.21 -26.77
CA GLY A 159 41.09 -11.56 -27.30
C GLY A 159 39.63 -12.00 -27.35
N ARG A 160 38.86 -11.34 -28.21
CA ARG A 160 37.52 -11.74 -28.68
C ARG A 160 37.59 -13.16 -29.27
N LEU A 161 36.84 -14.10 -28.70
CA LEU A 161 36.61 -15.44 -29.27
C LEU A 161 35.15 -15.59 -29.69
N THR A 162 34.98 -15.88 -30.97
CA THR A 162 33.76 -16.29 -31.67
C THR A 162 33.61 -17.80 -31.64
N ALA A 163 32.46 -18.27 -32.17
CA ALA A 163 32.10 -19.64 -32.58
C ALA A 163 31.16 -20.36 -31.56
N VAL A 164 30.13 -21.14 -31.91
CA VAL A 164 29.71 -21.82 -33.16
C VAL A 164 28.17 -22.03 -33.13
N HIS A 165 27.57 -22.14 -34.31
CA HIS A 165 26.18 -22.48 -34.63
C HIS A 165 25.69 -23.89 -34.23
N SER A 166 24.35 -24.05 -34.08
CA SER A 166 23.50 -25.15 -34.61
C SER A 166 22.01 -24.85 -34.30
N HIS A 167 21.12 -24.57 -35.28
CA HIS A 167 20.18 -25.49 -35.96
C HIS A 167 19.25 -26.29 -35.01
N VAL A 168 17.93 -26.44 -35.13
CA VAL A 168 16.79 -26.05 -36.01
C VAL A 168 15.52 -26.37 -35.19
N GLY A 169 14.39 -25.67 -35.38
CA GLY A 169 13.08 -26.20 -34.94
C GLY A 169 11.95 -25.18 -34.92
N ALA A 170 11.16 -25.13 -36.00
CA ALA A 170 9.96 -24.31 -36.09
C ALA A 170 8.78 -24.93 -35.33
N SER A 171 8.03 -24.13 -34.56
CA SER A 171 6.59 -24.33 -34.32
C SER A 171 5.89 -23.03 -33.93
N GLN A 172 4.98 -22.68 -34.84
CA GLN A 172 3.87 -21.73 -34.83
C GLN A 172 3.47 -21.14 -33.47
N HIS A 173 3.59 -19.81 -33.34
CA HIS A 173 2.91 -19.01 -32.32
C HIS A 173 1.66 -18.34 -32.92
N VAL A 174 0.55 -18.59 -32.24
CA VAL A 174 -0.74 -17.91 -32.38
C VAL A 174 -0.54 -16.43 -32.04
N ARG A 175 -0.88 -15.53 -32.96
CA ARG A 175 -0.78 -14.08 -32.77
C ARG A 175 -1.88 -13.60 -31.82
N SER A 176 -1.50 -13.15 -30.63
CA SER A 176 -2.30 -12.23 -29.82
C SER A 176 -2.16 -10.82 -30.42
N GLN A 177 -3.28 -10.18 -30.74
CA GLN A 177 -3.30 -8.77 -31.14
C GLN A 177 -3.08 -7.87 -29.92
N SER A 178 -1.85 -7.38 -29.74
CA SER A 178 -1.55 -6.13 -29.03
C SER A 178 -0.06 -5.81 -29.13
N ASP A 179 0.41 -5.37 -30.30
CA ASP A 179 1.76 -4.80 -30.45
C ASP A 179 1.66 -3.53 -31.30
N VAL A 180 1.41 -2.40 -30.63
CA VAL A 180 1.87 -1.11 -31.14
C VAL A 180 3.34 -1.02 -30.74
N PRO A 181 4.29 -0.77 -31.67
CA PRO A 181 5.69 -0.65 -31.30
C PRO A 181 5.86 0.55 -30.37
N GLN A 182 6.09 0.32 -29.08
CA GLN A 182 6.60 1.36 -28.21
C GLN A 182 8.04 1.64 -28.62
N LYS A 183 8.27 2.87 -29.07
CA LYS A 183 9.61 3.40 -29.32
C LYS A 183 10.39 3.30 -27.99
N PRO A 184 11.69 2.95 -27.98
CA PRO A 184 12.46 2.93 -26.75
C PRO A 184 12.45 4.36 -26.19
N VAL A 185 11.78 4.57 -25.06
CA VAL A 185 11.85 5.82 -24.34
C VAL A 185 13.03 5.70 -23.39
N ASP A 186 13.93 6.67 -23.45
CA ASP A 186 15.06 6.74 -22.54
C ASP A 186 14.50 7.03 -21.13
N PRO A 187 14.68 6.13 -20.14
CA PRO A 187 14.09 6.31 -18.81
C PRO A 187 14.62 7.55 -18.08
N SER A 188 15.82 8.04 -18.44
CA SER A 188 16.36 9.30 -17.90
C SER A 188 15.58 10.52 -18.40
N HIS A 189 15.10 10.48 -19.65
CA HIS A 189 14.26 11.52 -20.22
C HIS A 189 12.84 11.53 -19.63
N GLU A 190 12.25 10.39 -19.27
CA GLU A 190 10.93 10.34 -18.61
C GLU A 190 10.98 10.90 -17.19
N GLU A 191 12.01 10.54 -16.40
CA GLU A 191 12.20 11.08 -15.04
C GLU A 191 12.36 12.60 -15.05
N ASP A 192 13.17 13.14 -15.97
CA ASP A 192 13.35 14.59 -16.13
C ASP A 192 12.03 15.31 -16.51
N THR A 193 11.14 14.65 -17.26
CA THR A 193 9.84 15.23 -17.65
C THR A 193 8.79 15.20 -16.54
N GLU A 194 8.70 14.09 -15.78
CA GLU A 194 7.81 13.97 -14.62
C GLU A 194 8.20 15.00 -13.56
N ASP A 195 9.49 15.11 -13.26
CA ASP A 195 9.97 15.97 -12.19
C ASP A 195 9.77 17.47 -12.51
N ALA A 196 9.90 17.83 -13.79
CA ALA A 196 9.54 19.15 -14.31
C ALA A 196 8.02 19.41 -14.25
N GLU A 197 7.19 18.40 -14.53
CA GLU A 197 5.73 18.53 -14.39
C GLU A 197 5.32 18.72 -12.93
N PHE A 198 5.89 17.94 -12.03
CA PHE A 198 5.63 18.06 -10.60
C PHE A 198 6.04 19.44 -10.09
N ALA A 199 7.19 19.96 -10.53
CA ALA A 199 7.62 21.32 -10.23
C ALA A 199 6.60 22.37 -10.71
N ARG A 200 6.07 22.24 -11.93
CA ARG A 200 5.04 23.15 -12.47
C ARG A 200 3.75 23.10 -11.65
N ARG A 201 3.28 21.91 -11.28
CA ARG A 201 2.05 21.74 -10.48
C ARG A 201 2.20 22.36 -9.10
N TRP A 202 3.33 22.15 -8.43
CA TRP A 202 3.64 22.78 -7.14
C TRP A 202 3.78 24.31 -7.28
N ALA A 203 4.48 24.81 -8.30
CA ALA A 203 4.61 26.25 -8.53
C ALA A 203 3.26 26.95 -8.73
N ARG A 204 2.28 26.26 -9.31
CA ARG A 204 0.90 26.74 -9.41
C ARG A 204 0.13 26.67 -8.10
N LEU A 205 0.34 25.62 -7.29
CA LEU A 205 -0.38 25.41 -6.03
C LEU A 205 0.09 26.35 -4.91
N LEU A 206 1.41 26.57 -4.82
CA LEU A 206 2.05 27.25 -3.69
C LEU A 206 1.50 28.66 -3.39
N PRO A 207 1.27 29.55 -4.37
CA PRO A 207 0.70 30.88 -4.10
C PRO A 207 -0.71 30.83 -3.50
N GLU A 208 -1.44 29.74 -3.73
CA GLU A 208 -2.78 29.50 -3.20
C GLU A 208 -2.79 28.73 -1.88
N LEU A 209 -1.68 28.10 -1.51
CA LEU A 209 -1.57 27.17 -0.39
C LEU A 209 -1.59 27.93 0.94
N THR A 210 -2.43 27.46 1.85
CA THR A 210 -2.46 27.88 3.26
C THR A 210 -1.68 26.86 4.08
N LEU A 211 -0.61 27.31 4.75
CA LEU A 211 0.14 26.47 5.68
C LEU A 211 -0.43 26.61 7.10
N VAL A 212 -0.75 25.48 7.73
CA VAL A 212 -1.30 25.42 9.09
C VAL A 212 -0.45 24.49 9.95
N HIS A 213 0.02 24.99 11.08
CA HIS A 213 0.47 24.15 12.19
C HIS A 213 -0.65 24.14 13.23
N ASP A 214 -1.37 23.02 13.35
CA ASP A 214 -2.55 22.91 14.22
C ASP A 214 -2.17 22.44 15.62
N ILE A 215 -3.08 22.61 16.57
CA ILE A 215 -2.95 22.07 17.93
C ILE A 215 -3.21 20.56 17.96
N PRO A 216 -2.74 19.84 18.99
CA PRO A 216 -3.13 18.45 19.22
C PRO A 216 -4.66 18.31 19.41
N ARG A 217 -5.25 17.30 18.77
CA ARG A 217 -6.72 17.03 18.85
C ARG A 217 -7.02 15.55 19.05
N SER A 218 -8.24 15.22 19.43
CA SER A 218 -8.65 13.82 19.60
C SER A 218 -8.66 13.09 18.25
N ALA A 219 -8.51 11.76 18.27
CA ALA A 219 -8.50 10.97 17.05
C ALA A 219 -9.77 11.16 16.20
N ALA A 220 -10.94 11.24 16.84
CA ALA A 220 -12.21 11.45 16.14
C ALA A 220 -12.29 12.85 15.49
N GLU A 221 -11.82 13.89 16.19
CA GLU A 221 -11.76 15.25 15.62
C GLU A 221 -10.81 15.32 14.42
N GLN A 222 -9.68 14.61 14.49
CA GLN A 222 -8.73 14.57 13.37
C GLN A 222 -9.37 13.97 12.12
N MET A 223 -10.08 12.85 12.25
CA MET A 223 -10.77 12.22 11.11
C MET A 223 -11.84 13.15 10.52
N ARG A 224 -12.61 13.82 11.38
CA ARG A 224 -13.65 14.77 10.97
C ARG A 224 -13.05 15.98 10.23
N ILE A 225 -11.97 16.56 10.74
CA ILE A 225 -11.30 17.71 10.12
C ILE A 225 -10.73 17.32 8.76
N ASP A 226 -10.06 16.16 8.66
CA ASP A 226 -9.49 15.69 7.39
C ASP A 226 -10.56 15.59 6.31
N GLU A 227 -11.71 15.01 6.63
CA GLU A 227 -12.83 14.89 5.69
C GLU A 227 -13.49 16.24 5.40
N GLN A 228 -13.75 17.05 6.43
CA GLN A 228 -14.39 18.35 6.28
C GLN A 228 -13.56 19.28 5.38
N TRP A 229 -12.27 19.43 5.65
CA TRP A 229 -11.42 20.36 4.90
C TRP A 229 -11.18 19.88 3.46
N ALA A 230 -11.11 18.56 3.24
CA ALA A 230 -11.07 18.02 1.88
C ALA A 230 -12.35 18.37 1.09
N ARG A 231 -13.53 18.28 1.72
CA ARG A 231 -14.81 18.69 1.11
C ARG A 231 -14.87 20.20 0.88
N GLU A 232 -14.44 21.01 1.84
CA GLU A 232 -14.40 22.48 1.68
C GLU A 232 -13.46 22.90 0.53
N VAL A 233 -12.31 22.23 0.35
CA VAL A 233 -11.44 22.46 -0.82
C VAL A 233 -12.12 21.99 -2.10
N ALA A 234 -12.80 20.84 -2.07
CA ALA A 234 -13.51 20.30 -3.23
C ALA A 234 -14.61 21.25 -3.73
N ASP A 235 -15.30 21.91 -2.81
CA ASP A 235 -16.37 22.87 -3.09
C ASP A 235 -15.85 24.30 -3.32
N GLY A 236 -14.54 24.53 -3.13
CA GLY A 236 -13.90 25.83 -3.28
C GLY A 236 -14.21 26.84 -2.17
N THR A 237 -14.75 26.39 -1.03
CA THR A 237 -15.03 27.22 0.16
C THR A 237 -13.82 27.35 1.08
N ARG A 238 -12.81 26.51 0.89
CA ARG A 238 -11.49 26.59 1.54
C ARG A 238 -10.38 26.65 0.49
N ARG A 239 -9.36 27.48 0.74
CA ARG A 239 -8.13 27.50 -0.07
C ARG A 239 -7.37 26.17 0.10
N PRO A 240 -6.59 25.73 -0.91
CA PRO A 240 -5.70 24.59 -0.75
C PRO A 240 -4.90 24.72 0.56
N THR A 241 -4.80 23.65 1.33
CA THR A 241 -4.24 23.71 2.68
C THR A 241 -3.25 22.58 2.90
N LEU A 242 -2.08 22.89 3.48
CA LEU A 242 -1.19 21.89 4.06
C LEU A 242 -1.20 22.09 5.57
N ARG A 243 -1.58 21.05 6.30
CA ARG A 243 -1.77 21.05 7.75
C ARG A 243 -0.81 20.05 8.37
N ILE A 244 0.11 20.51 9.22
CA ILE A 244 0.87 19.65 10.14
C ILE A 244 0.12 19.64 11.47
N TRP A 245 -0.15 18.44 12.00
CA TRP A 245 -1.02 18.28 13.16
C TRP A 245 -0.65 17.07 14.02
N GLU A 246 -1.20 17.04 15.24
CA GLU A 246 -0.82 16.07 16.28
C GLU A 246 -2.01 15.39 16.96
N TRP A 247 -1.74 14.24 17.58
CA TRP A 247 -2.70 13.44 18.32
C TRP A 247 -2.64 13.80 19.81
N SER A 248 -3.80 14.11 20.41
CA SER A 248 -3.91 14.40 21.85
C SER A 248 -3.99 13.14 22.72
N GLY A 249 -4.21 11.96 22.14
CA GLY A 249 -4.30 10.69 22.85
C GLY A 249 -3.94 9.50 21.97
N SER A 250 -3.65 8.36 22.60
CA SER A 250 -3.31 7.12 21.90
C SER A 250 -4.51 6.58 21.12
N CYS A 251 -4.26 6.09 19.91
CA CYS A 251 -5.31 5.52 19.09
C CYS A 251 -4.81 4.44 18.13
N VAL A 252 -5.76 3.63 17.66
CA VAL A 252 -5.63 2.84 16.43
C VAL A 252 -6.47 3.50 15.34
N VAL A 253 -5.84 3.78 14.20
CA VAL A 253 -6.49 4.34 13.01
C VAL A 253 -6.59 3.24 11.95
N VAL A 254 -7.80 2.78 11.69
CA VAL A 254 -8.11 1.70 10.75
C VAL A 254 -8.48 2.29 9.38
N GLY A 255 -8.00 1.68 8.29
CA GLY A 255 -8.31 2.11 6.92
C GLY A 255 -9.77 1.93 6.56
N ARG A 256 -10.27 2.68 5.57
CA ARG A 256 -11.69 2.69 5.15
C ARG A 256 -12.25 1.29 4.91
N PHE A 257 -11.50 0.42 4.25
CA PHE A 257 -11.95 -0.91 3.81
C PHE A 257 -11.47 -2.06 4.69
N GLN A 258 -10.88 -1.78 5.86
CA GLN A 258 -10.43 -2.83 6.78
C GLN A 258 -11.49 -3.22 7.81
N SER A 259 -11.49 -4.46 8.26
CA SER A 259 -12.36 -4.93 9.35
C SER A 259 -11.76 -4.60 10.72
N ILE A 260 -12.46 -3.83 11.57
CA ILE A 260 -11.92 -3.47 12.90
C ILE A 260 -11.63 -4.71 13.77
N PRO A 261 -12.55 -5.69 13.89
CA PRO A 261 -12.30 -6.89 14.70
C PRO A 261 -11.10 -7.73 14.21
N ASP A 262 -10.77 -7.66 12.92
CA ASP A 262 -9.64 -8.39 12.33
C ASP A 262 -8.32 -7.61 12.41
N GLU A 263 -8.37 -6.33 12.74
CA GLU A 263 -7.20 -5.45 12.81
C GLU A 263 -6.83 -5.05 14.24
N VAL A 264 -7.76 -5.15 15.18
CA VAL A 264 -7.62 -4.59 16.53
C VAL A 264 -8.10 -5.57 17.59
N HIS A 265 -7.29 -5.77 18.63
CA HIS A 265 -7.75 -6.37 19.87
C HIS A 265 -8.59 -5.33 20.64
N GLU A 266 -9.89 -5.22 20.30
CA GLU A 266 -10.78 -4.17 20.80
C GLU A 266 -10.96 -4.19 22.33
N ASP A 267 -10.88 -5.36 22.94
CA ASP A 267 -10.88 -5.55 24.38
C ASP A 267 -9.63 -4.96 25.03
N VAL A 268 -8.45 -5.22 24.47
CA VAL A 268 -7.17 -4.62 24.90
C VAL A 268 -7.18 -3.12 24.70
N ALA A 269 -7.60 -2.64 23.52
CA ALA A 269 -7.69 -1.22 23.23
C ALA A 269 -8.61 -0.49 24.25
N ARG A 270 -9.77 -1.08 24.57
CA ARG A 270 -10.70 -0.55 25.58
C ARG A 270 -10.07 -0.53 26.96
N ALA A 271 -9.42 -1.61 27.37
CA ALA A 271 -8.79 -1.72 28.69
C ALA A 271 -7.63 -0.72 28.88
N GLU A 272 -6.86 -0.45 27.82
CA GLU A 272 -5.74 0.51 27.84
C GLU A 272 -6.17 1.96 27.53
N GLY A 273 -7.47 2.24 27.32
CA GLY A 273 -7.98 3.58 27.02
C GLY A 273 -7.57 4.12 25.64
N ILE A 274 -7.29 3.22 24.69
CA ILE A 274 -6.86 3.53 23.33
C ILE A 274 -8.09 3.69 22.44
N ALA A 275 -8.23 4.87 21.81
CA ALA A 275 -9.34 5.11 20.89
C ALA A 275 -9.17 4.28 19.61
N VAL A 276 -10.26 3.73 19.08
CA VAL A 276 -10.27 3.05 17.77
C VAL A 276 -11.11 3.89 16.81
N VAL A 277 -10.49 4.40 15.75
CA VAL A 277 -11.17 5.25 14.75
C VAL A 277 -10.93 4.72 13.34
N ARG A 278 -11.88 4.99 12.43
CA ARG A 278 -11.75 4.69 11.01
C ARG A 278 -11.47 5.98 10.24
N ARG A 279 -10.46 5.98 9.38
CA ARG A 279 -10.17 7.10 8.49
C ARG A 279 -10.93 7.01 7.17
N SER A 280 -11.08 8.15 6.53
CA SER A 280 -11.80 8.30 5.25
C SER A 280 -11.04 7.71 4.05
N THR A 281 -9.73 7.46 4.19
CA THR A 281 -8.81 6.92 3.16
C THR A 281 -8.58 5.41 3.33
N GLY A 282 -8.10 4.73 2.28
CA GLY A 282 -7.68 3.32 2.34
C GLY A 282 -6.36 3.09 3.08
N GLY A 283 -5.76 1.91 2.93
CA GLY A 283 -4.48 1.54 3.55
C GLY A 283 -4.61 0.77 4.87
N GLY A 284 -3.49 0.42 5.50
CA GLY A 284 -3.44 -0.44 6.69
C GLY A 284 -3.74 0.27 8.01
N ALA A 285 -3.90 -0.52 9.08
CA ALA A 285 -4.13 -0.02 10.42
C ALA A 285 -2.82 0.51 11.02
N MET A 286 -2.90 1.59 11.79
CA MET A 286 -1.75 2.21 12.46
C MET A 286 -2.05 2.41 13.94
N PHE A 287 -1.07 2.13 14.79
CA PHE A 287 -1.10 2.50 16.20
C PHE A 287 -0.31 3.80 16.40
N ILE A 288 -0.88 4.71 17.20
CA ILE A 288 -0.36 6.06 17.40
C ILE A 288 -0.37 6.39 18.88
N GLU A 289 0.64 7.13 19.32
CA GLU A 289 0.68 7.76 20.63
C GLU A 289 1.07 9.24 20.50
N PRO A 290 0.63 10.11 21.43
CA PRO A 290 1.06 11.49 21.43
C PRO A 290 2.58 11.62 21.38
N GLY A 291 3.07 12.37 20.39
CA GLY A 291 4.50 12.64 20.22
C GLY A 291 5.33 11.52 19.57
N ASN A 292 4.77 10.35 19.24
CA ASN A 292 5.53 9.29 18.57
C ASN A 292 5.43 9.36 17.02
N THR A 293 4.63 10.26 16.48
CA THR A 293 4.53 10.50 15.03
C THR A 293 4.67 11.97 14.65
N ILE A 294 5.01 12.20 13.38
CA ILE A 294 4.80 13.47 12.69
C ILE A 294 3.78 13.22 11.59
N THR A 295 2.67 13.96 11.60
CA THR A 295 1.55 13.77 10.68
C THR A 295 1.27 15.06 9.92
N TYR A 296 1.07 14.95 8.61
CA TYR A 296 0.58 16.05 7.79
C TYR A 296 -0.56 15.63 6.88
N SER A 297 -1.44 16.56 6.55
CA SER A 297 -2.48 16.43 5.54
C SER A 297 -2.36 17.55 4.51
N LEU A 298 -2.39 17.20 3.24
CA LEU A 298 -2.52 18.08 2.09
C LEU A 298 -3.94 17.94 1.53
N TYR A 299 -4.66 19.06 1.51
CA TYR A 299 -5.97 19.21 0.88
C TYR A 299 -5.77 20.08 -0.36
N ALA A 300 -5.63 19.43 -1.52
CA ALA A 300 -5.34 20.12 -2.79
C ALA A 300 -6.51 19.97 -3.77
N PRO A 301 -6.75 20.94 -4.66
CA PRO A 301 -7.74 20.81 -5.72
C PRO A 301 -7.45 19.60 -6.61
N LEU A 302 -8.49 18.98 -7.18
CA LEU A 302 -8.36 17.74 -7.95
C LEU A 302 -7.44 17.89 -9.17
N TRP A 303 -7.40 19.08 -9.80
CA TRP A 303 -6.48 19.38 -10.90
C TRP A 303 -5.01 19.12 -10.55
N PHE A 304 -4.66 19.21 -9.25
CA PHE A 304 -3.30 18.98 -8.78
C PHE A 304 -2.81 17.57 -9.10
N VAL A 305 -3.69 16.57 -9.07
CA VAL A 305 -3.38 15.15 -9.37
C VAL A 305 -4.09 14.63 -10.61
N ASP A 306 -4.68 15.52 -11.43
CA ASP A 306 -5.43 15.12 -12.62
C ASP A 306 -4.48 14.65 -13.73
N GLY A 307 -4.92 13.67 -14.51
CA GLY A 307 -4.16 13.13 -15.65
C GLY A 307 -2.91 12.30 -15.33
N ILE A 308 -2.57 12.09 -14.05
CA ILE A 308 -1.46 11.22 -13.63
C ILE A 308 -1.99 9.96 -12.94
N ASP A 309 -1.21 8.89 -12.98
CA ASP A 309 -1.59 7.65 -12.29
C ASP A 309 -1.51 7.79 -10.76
N VAL A 310 -2.06 6.79 -10.05
CA VAL A 310 -2.11 6.81 -8.58
C VAL A 310 -0.71 6.82 -7.94
N ALA A 311 0.28 6.13 -8.50
CA ALA A 311 1.62 6.10 -7.94
C ALA A 311 2.34 7.45 -8.11
N ALA A 312 2.22 8.06 -9.31
CA ALA A 312 2.67 9.42 -9.58
C ALA A 312 1.96 10.45 -8.69
N SER A 313 0.66 10.27 -8.42
CA SER A 313 -0.11 11.10 -7.49
C SER A 313 0.45 11.08 -6.06
N TYR A 314 0.89 9.92 -5.56
CA TYR A 314 1.59 9.84 -4.27
C TYR A 314 2.94 10.58 -4.32
N ARG A 315 3.77 10.30 -5.34
CA ARG A 315 5.09 10.96 -5.50
C ARG A 315 4.97 12.48 -5.60
N LEU A 316 4.00 12.98 -6.38
CA LEU A 316 3.74 14.40 -6.53
C LEU A 316 3.43 15.04 -5.17
N CYS A 317 2.49 14.47 -4.41
CA CYS A 317 2.06 15.02 -3.12
C CYS A 317 3.17 15.00 -2.07
N ASP A 318 4.04 13.98 -2.08
CA ASP A 318 5.12 13.81 -1.11
C ASP A 318 6.46 14.42 -1.54
N ARG A 319 6.55 14.95 -2.76
CA ARG A 319 7.79 15.51 -3.31
C ARG A 319 8.42 16.58 -2.43
N TRP A 320 7.60 17.47 -1.86
CA TRP A 320 8.08 18.50 -0.94
C TRP A 320 8.66 17.89 0.33
N LEU A 321 8.01 16.85 0.87
CA LEU A 321 8.41 16.19 2.11
C LEU A 321 9.73 15.46 1.92
N VAL A 322 9.88 14.70 0.84
CA VAL A 322 11.14 13.99 0.52
C VAL A 322 12.30 14.98 0.41
N ARG A 323 12.10 16.12 -0.26
CA ARG A 323 13.12 17.19 -0.36
C ARG A 323 13.45 17.81 0.99
N ALA A 324 12.44 18.08 1.80
CA ALA A 324 12.63 18.67 3.12
C ALA A 324 13.43 17.71 4.03
N LEU A 325 13.07 16.44 4.07
CA LEU A 325 13.79 15.43 4.85
C LEU A 325 15.21 15.18 4.33
N ALA A 326 15.43 15.23 3.02
CA ALA A 326 16.77 15.17 2.45
C ALA A 326 17.65 16.36 2.91
N GLY A 327 17.04 17.53 3.11
CA GLY A 327 17.71 18.70 3.72
C GLY A 327 18.18 18.48 5.16
N LEU A 328 17.69 17.45 5.86
CA LEU A 328 18.18 17.02 7.17
C LEU A 328 19.33 15.99 7.08
N GLY A 329 19.83 15.71 5.87
CA GLY A 329 20.88 14.71 5.64
C GLY A 329 20.39 13.27 5.56
N LEU A 330 19.07 13.04 5.47
CA LEU A 330 18.50 11.71 5.30
C LEU A 330 18.51 11.28 3.82
N ASP A 331 18.95 10.05 3.55
CA ASP A 331 18.78 9.40 2.23
C ASP A 331 17.33 8.94 2.07
N VAL A 332 16.42 9.83 1.67
CA VAL A 332 14.97 9.56 1.59
C VAL A 332 14.54 9.24 0.17
N ARG A 333 13.76 8.18 0.00
CA ARG A 333 13.20 7.71 -1.28
C ARG A 333 11.76 7.23 -1.15
N PHE A 334 11.06 7.24 -2.27
CA PHE A 334 9.80 6.52 -2.42
C PHE A 334 10.03 5.01 -2.42
N ALA A 335 9.16 4.26 -1.77
CA ALA A 335 9.19 2.81 -1.76
C ALA A 335 7.79 2.23 -2.00
N GLY A 336 7.68 1.34 -2.99
CA GLY A 336 6.37 0.78 -3.36
C GLY A 336 5.40 1.87 -3.82
N LEU A 337 4.12 1.71 -3.45
CA LEU A 337 3.05 2.61 -3.90
C LEU A 337 2.99 3.93 -3.10
N ASN A 338 3.12 3.84 -1.78
CA ASN A 338 2.72 4.90 -0.86
C ASN A 338 3.64 5.02 0.36
N ASP A 339 4.82 4.37 0.36
CA ASP A 339 5.74 4.43 1.50
C ASP A 339 6.90 5.39 1.22
N ILE A 340 7.35 6.04 2.28
CA ILE A 340 8.58 6.83 2.32
C ILE A 340 9.58 6.05 3.18
N ALA A 341 10.78 5.85 2.65
CA ALA A 341 11.81 5.05 3.29
C ALA A 341 13.18 5.70 3.18
N SER A 342 14.09 5.29 4.05
CA SER A 342 15.51 5.58 3.96
C SER A 342 16.35 4.33 3.70
N SER A 343 17.67 4.50 3.69
CA SER A 343 18.65 3.43 3.80
C SER A 343 18.45 2.53 5.03
N HIS A 344 17.90 3.06 6.12
CA HIS A 344 17.74 2.34 7.38
C HIS A 344 16.38 1.63 7.54
N GLY A 345 15.36 2.05 6.80
CA GLY A 345 14.05 1.42 6.89
C GLY A 345 12.90 2.32 6.43
N LYS A 346 11.68 1.91 6.73
CA LYS A 346 10.49 2.71 6.42
C LYS A 346 10.39 3.86 7.43
N ILE A 347 10.21 5.09 6.92
CA ILE A 347 9.97 6.30 7.73
C ILE A 347 8.47 6.48 7.96
N GLY A 348 7.67 6.33 6.90
CA GLY A 348 6.25 6.64 6.95
C GLY A 348 5.47 6.08 5.77
N GLY A 349 4.16 6.30 5.80
CA GLY A 349 3.27 5.90 4.72
C GLY A 349 2.18 6.93 4.50
N ALA A 350 1.85 7.12 3.22
CA ALA A 350 0.81 8.01 2.76
C ALA A 350 -0.50 7.27 2.50
N ALA A 351 -1.62 7.97 2.58
CA ALA A 351 -2.89 7.51 2.03
C ALA A 351 -3.61 8.67 1.34
N GLN A 352 -4.34 8.34 0.26
CA GLN A 352 -5.08 9.31 -0.54
C GLN A 352 -6.56 8.97 -0.66
N ARG A 353 -7.39 10.01 -0.84
CA ARG A 353 -8.77 9.92 -1.31
C ARG A 353 -9.12 11.14 -2.14
N ARG A 354 -9.87 10.93 -3.22
CA ARG A 354 -10.44 11.99 -4.05
C ARG A 354 -11.85 12.33 -3.57
N PHE A 355 -12.17 13.61 -3.58
CA PHE A 355 -13.46 14.17 -3.23
C PHE A 355 -14.03 14.88 -4.46
N PRO A 356 -15.20 14.45 -4.97
CA PRO A 356 -15.87 15.19 -6.03
C PRO A 356 -16.33 16.53 -5.47
N GLY A 357 -16.25 17.58 -6.27
CA GLY A 357 -16.82 18.88 -5.92
C GLY A 357 -18.31 18.90 -6.19
N ALA A 358 -19.01 19.81 -5.51
CA ALA A 358 -20.43 20.01 -5.71
C ALA A 358 -20.75 20.28 -7.20
N PRO A 359 -21.81 19.64 -7.75
CA PRO A 359 -22.34 20.04 -9.05
C PRO A 359 -22.75 21.50 -8.95
N ARG A 360 -22.13 22.35 -9.78
CA ARG A 360 -22.51 23.77 -9.86
C ARG A 360 -23.99 23.82 -10.25
N SER A 361 -24.86 24.27 -9.33
CA SER A 361 -26.22 24.60 -9.70
C SER A 361 -26.14 25.68 -10.78
N SER A 362 -26.70 25.42 -11.96
CA SER A 362 -26.81 26.38 -13.03
C SER A 362 -27.77 27.52 -12.64
N SER A 363 -27.30 28.42 -11.78
CA SER A 363 -27.99 29.68 -11.55
C SER A 363 -27.76 30.60 -12.75
N ARG A 364 -28.70 30.54 -13.69
CA ARG A 364 -29.16 31.60 -14.61
C ARG A 364 -28.14 32.69 -14.98
N SER A 365 -27.60 32.59 -16.19
CA SER A 365 -27.52 33.75 -17.10
C SER A 365 -27.99 33.27 -18.47
N GLY A 366 -29.20 33.66 -18.85
CA GLY A 366 -29.75 33.34 -20.16
C GLY A 366 -29.00 34.10 -21.24
N VAL A 367 -28.45 33.37 -22.20
CA VAL A 367 -28.32 33.82 -23.59
C VAL A 367 -28.64 32.61 -24.46
N SER A 368 -29.76 32.72 -25.17
CA SER A 368 -30.20 31.80 -26.22
C SER A 368 -29.21 31.81 -27.38
N GLY A 369 -28.69 30.64 -27.78
CA GLY A 369 -27.81 30.48 -28.93
C GLY A 369 -27.72 29.03 -29.40
N GLN A 370 -28.65 28.69 -30.31
CA GLN A 370 -28.65 27.64 -31.34
C GLN A 370 -27.88 26.31 -31.15
N SER A 371 -28.70 25.25 -31.24
CA SER A 371 -28.47 23.86 -31.64
C SER A 371 -27.14 23.52 -32.36
N GLY A 372 -26.39 22.59 -31.77
CA GLY A 372 -25.26 21.89 -32.39
C GLY A 372 -25.29 20.38 -32.11
N VAL A 373 -25.31 19.61 -33.20
CA VAL A 373 -25.19 18.16 -33.48
C VAL A 373 -24.64 17.22 -32.38
N PRO A 374 -25.22 16.00 -32.17
CA PRO A 374 -24.63 14.96 -31.34
C PRO A 374 -23.66 14.07 -32.14
N GLY A 375 -22.43 13.92 -31.63
CA GLY A 375 -21.45 12.98 -32.15
C GLY A 375 -20.03 13.52 -32.11
N GLN A 376 -19.37 13.40 -30.97
CA GLN A 376 -17.91 13.23 -30.93
C GLN A 376 -17.48 12.64 -29.59
N SER A 377 -16.82 11.51 -29.72
CA SER A 377 -16.07 10.74 -28.72
C SER A 377 -15.01 11.57 -27.99
N GLY A 378 -14.66 11.10 -26.79
CA GLY A 378 -13.87 11.80 -25.78
C GLY A 378 -12.55 12.40 -26.26
N VAL A 379 -12.29 13.61 -25.77
CA VAL A 379 -11.02 14.33 -25.85
C VAL A 379 -10.30 14.13 -24.51
N PRO A 380 -9.02 13.70 -24.46
CA PRO A 380 -8.24 13.72 -23.23
C PRO A 380 -7.94 15.18 -22.86
N GLY A 381 -8.33 15.60 -21.66
CA GLY A 381 -8.07 16.96 -21.16
C GLY A 381 -9.30 17.76 -20.71
N GLN A 382 -10.49 17.15 -20.63
CA GLN A 382 -11.55 17.75 -19.83
C GLN A 382 -11.14 17.63 -18.36
N SER A 383 -10.72 18.75 -17.77
CA SER A 383 -10.59 18.92 -16.32
C SER A 383 -11.76 18.22 -15.67
N ARG A 384 -11.49 17.12 -14.96
CA ARG A 384 -12.46 16.61 -13.97
C ARG A 384 -12.88 17.83 -13.15
N GLY A 385 -14.18 18.00 -12.93
CA GLY A 385 -14.79 19.22 -12.41
C GLY A 385 -14.22 19.72 -11.07
N PRO A 386 -14.86 20.69 -10.39
CA PRO A 386 -14.44 21.06 -9.03
C PRO A 386 -14.31 19.79 -8.18
N GLY A 387 -13.33 19.75 -7.28
CA GLY A 387 -12.98 18.55 -6.51
C GLY A 387 -11.68 18.73 -5.76
N ALA A 388 -11.34 17.77 -4.90
CA ALA A 388 -10.10 17.76 -4.13
C ALA A 388 -9.46 16.38 -4.06
N VAL A 389 -8.19 16.37 -3.71
CA VAL A 389 -7.47 15.21 -3.17
C VAL A 389 -7.10 15.51 -1.72
N LEU A 390 -7.45 14.59 -0.83
CA LEU A 390 -6.85 14.46 0.48
C LEU A 390 -5.66 13.52 0.33
N HIS A 391 -4.48 14.00 0.68
CA HIS A 391 -3.28 13.20 0.85
C HIS A 391 -2.78 13.40 2.27
N HIS A 392 -2.63 12.35 3.06
CA HIS A 392 -2.06 12.47 4.40
C HIS A 392 -0.97 11.44 4.64
N VAL A 393 -0.01 11.81 5.47
CA VAL A 393 1.16 10.97 5.78
C VAL A 393 1.36 10.94 7.26
N THR A 394 1.66 9.75 7.76
CA THR A 394 2.15 9.57 9.12
C THR A 394 3.56 9.01 9.05
N MET A 395 4.50 9.74 9.63
CA MET A 395 5.90 9.34 9.79
C MET A 395 6.15 8.94 11.23
N ALA A 396 6.86 7.84 11.44
CA ALA A 396 7.29 7.41 12.75
C ALA A 396 8.39 8.36 13.25
N TYR A 397 8.14 9.02 14.38
CA TYR A 397 9.17 9.77 15.10
C TYR A 397 9.80 8.90 16.20
N ASP A 398 8.99 8.12 16.91
CA ASP A 398 9.38 7.11 17.89
C ASP A 398 8.39 5.92 17.82
N ILE A 399 8.67 4.79 18.49
CA ILE A 399 7.78 3.62 18.45
C ILE A 399 7.81 2.78 19.74
N ASP A 400 6.64 2.51 20.32
CA ASP A 400 6.47 1.42 21.28
C ASP A 400 5.96 0.16 20.55
N ALA A 401 6.93 -0.63 20.08
CA ALA A 401 6.63 -1.86 19.34
C ALA A 401 5.86 -2.89 20.18
N ARG A 402 6.05 -2.91 21.51
CA ARG A 402 5.39 -3.89 22.38
C ARG A 402 3.92 -3.54 22.56
N LYS A 403 3.60 -2.26 22.77
CA LYS A 403 2.21 -1.80 22.88
C LYS A 403 1.47 -1.92 21.56
N MET A 404 2.13 -1.58 20.46
CA MET A 404 1.59 -1.80 19.12
C MET A 404 1.20 -3.28 18.89
N ASP A 405 2.08 -4.21 19.22
CA ASP A 405 1.86 -5.66 19.01
C ASP A 405 0.72 -6.23 19.88
N ARG A 406 0.52 -5.69 21.09
CA ARG A 406 -0.62 -6.09 21.95
C ARG A 406 -1.97 -5.61 21.43
N VAL A 407 -2.00 -4.45 20.78
CA VAL A 407 -3.26 -3.78 20.41
C VAL A 407 -3.67 -4.10 18.98
N LEU A 408 -2.72 -4.26 18.07
CA LEU A 408 -2.98 -4.61 16.68
C LEU A 408 -3.07 -6.12 16.49
N ASN A 409 -4.14 -6.57 15.85
CA ASN A 409 -4.27 -7.96 15.43
C ASN A 409 -3.46 -8.18 14.13
N THR A 410 -2.23 -8.66 14.29
CA THR A 410 -1.39 -9.02 13.14
C THR A 410 -1.56 -10.49 12.78
N SER A 411 -2.41 -10.76 11.79
CA SER A 411 -2.63 -12.13 11.30
C SER A 411 -1.33 -12.80 10.83
N ALA A 412 -1.30 -14.15 10.88
CA ALA A 412 -0.16 -14.94 10.42
C ALA A 412 0.25 -14.60 8.96
N GLU A 413 -0.69 -14.30 8.09
CA GLU A 413 -0.44 -13.86 6.71
C GLU A 413 0.21 -12.47 6.61
N LYS A 414 0.00 -11.57 7.57
CA LYS A 414 0.77 -10.31 7.66
C LYS A 414 2.19 -10.57 8.18
N MET A 415 2.36 -11.62 8.98
CA MET A 415 3.60 -12.03 9.64
C MET A 415 4.49 -12.93 8.78
N SER A 416 3.95 -13.69 7.82
CA SER A 416 4.70 -14.63 6.97
C SER A 416 5.87 -13.96 6.23
N ASP A 417 5.69 -12.70 5.84
CA ASP A 417 6.75 -11.86 5.29
C ASP A 417 7.70 -11.29 6.34
N LYS A 418 7.20 -10.98 7.54
CA LYS A 418 8.01 -10.44 8.64
C LYS A 418 8.96 -11.48 9.21
N ALA A 419 8.60 -12.76 9.18
CA ALA A 419 9.44 -13.87 9.64
C ALA A 419 10.63 -14.13 8.70
N VAL A 420 10.41 -14.09 7.38
CA VAL A 420 11.47 -14.29 6.37
C VAL A 420 12.32 -13.02 6.14
N ARG A 421 11.77 -11.83 6.41
CA ARG A 421 12.47 -10.52 6.31
C ARG A 421 12.77 -9.87 7.66
N SER A 422 12.89 -10.63 8.74
CA SER A 422 13.18 -10.10 10.08
C SER A 422 14.54 -9.37 10.19
N ALA A 423 15.35 -9.42 9.12
CA ALA A 423 16.63 -8.73 9.00
C ALA A 423 16.62 -7.39 8.22
N VAL A 424 15.57 -6.98 7.46
CA VAL A 424 15.74 -5.88 6.46
C VAL A 424 14.70 -4.74 6.45
N LYS A 425 13.50 -4.82 7.03
CA LYS A 425 12.61 -3.63 7.10
C LYS A 425 11.85 -3.51 8.42
N ARG A 426 12.52 -2.99 9.45
CA ARG A 426 11.83 -2.37 10.59
C ARG A 426 11.46 -0.93 10.19
N VAL A 427 10.39 -0.40 10.78
CA VAL A 427 10.20 1.05 10.82
C VAL A 427 11.38 1.59 11.64
N ASP A 428 12.20 2.45 11.04
CA ASP A 428 13.28 3.12 11.76
C ASP A 428 12.83 4.56 12.01
N PRO A 429 12.56 4.96 13.25
CA PRO A 429 11.98 6.27 13.52
C PRO A 429 12.90 7.44 13.16
N LEU A 430 12.33 8.61 12.87
CA LEU A 430 13.12 9.80 12.56
C LEU A 430 14.06 10.22 13.70
N LYS A 431 13.70 9.94 14.96
CA LYS A 431 14.54 10.22 16.12
C LYS A 431 15.87 9.48 16.10
N SER A 432 15.88 8.19 15.76
CA SER A 432 17.12 7.39 15.67
C SER A 432 17.95 7.77 14.46
N GLN A 433 17.31 8.13 13.35
CA GLN A 433 18.00 8.48 12.10
C GLN A 433 18.63 9.88 12.13
N THR A 434 18.02 10.84 12.82
CA THR A 434 18.47 12.26 12.83
C THR A 434 19.13 12.69 14.13
N GLY A 435 18.78 12.06 15.26
CA GLY A 435 19.12 12.55 16.59
C GLY A 435 18.37 13.84 17.00
N MET A 436 17.49 14.37 16.16
CA MET A 436 16.77 15.62 16.38
C MET A 436 15.51 15.41 17.24
N THR A 437 15.12 16.46 17.95
CA THR A 437 13.81 16.52 18.60
C THR A 437 12.69 16.57 17.56
N ARG A 438 11.49 16.12 17.95
CA ARG A 438 10.31 16.18 17.07
C ARG A 438 10.00 17.61 16.63
N GLY A 439 10.15 18.57 17.54
CA GLY A 439 9.91 19.99 17.28
C GLY A 439 10.83 20.53 16.20
N GLU A 440 12.14 20.28 16.30
CA GLU A 440 13.12 20.73 15.29
C GLU A 440 12.82 20.18 13.89
N ILE A 441 12.39 18.91 13.80
CA ILE A 441 11.99 18.33 12.51
C ILE A 441 10.73 19.03 11.98
N VAL A 442 9.72 19.24 12.82
CA VAL A 442 8.48 19.93 12.42
C VAL A 442 8.76 21.36 11.96
N ASP A 443 9.59 22.09 12.70
CA ASP A 443 9.98 23.46 12.35
C ASP A 443 10.70 23.51 11.01
N HIS A 444 11.64 22.59 10.77
CA HIS A 444 12.32 22.45 9.48
C HIS A 444 11.34 22.16 8.33
N LEU A 445 10.38 21.26 8.53
CA LEU A 445 9.35 20.97 7.53
C LEU A 445 8.51 22.22 7.22
N LEU A 446 8.11 22.98 8.24
CA LEU A 446 7.36 24.23 8.05
C LEU A 446 8.19 25.27 7.30
N ASP A 447 9.46 25.45 7.66
CA ASP A 447 10.35 26.44 7.03
C ASP A 447 10.63 26.10 5.56
N SER A 448 10.75 24.81 5.23
CA SER A 448 10.90 24.34 3.84
C SER A 448 9.74 24.76 2.92
N LEU A 449 8.55 24.96 3.50
CA LEU A 449 7.35 25.40 2.78
C LEU A 449 7.17 26.92 2.84
N ARG A 450 7.51 27.58 3.96
CA ARG A 450 7.37 29.04 4.11
C ARG A 450 8.12 29.82 3.05
N GLY A 451 9.36 29.40 2.73
CA GLY A 451 10.16 30.02 1.67
C GLY A 451 9.59 29.82 0.26
N ALA A 452 8.62 28.92 0.09
CA ALA A 452 8.00 28.58 -1.19
C ALA A 452 6.57 29.12 -1.35
N VAL A 453 5.91 29.51 -0.25
CA VAL A 453 4.53 30.04 -0.22
C VAL A 453 4.49 31.59 -0.26
N GLN A 454 5.62 32.25 0.07
CA GLN A 454 5.82 33.69 -0.11
C GLN A 454 6.17 34.02 -1.57
#